data_AF-A0A0N1G188-F1
#
_entry.id   AF-A0A0N1G188-F1
#
_cell.length_a   1.000
_cell.length_b   1.000
_cell.length_c   1.000
_cell.angle_alpha   90.00
_cell.angle_beta   90.00
_cell.angle_gamma   90.00
#
_symmetry.space_group_name_H-M   'P 1'
#
loop_
_entity.id
_entity.type
_entity.pdbx_description
1 polymer ?
#
loop_
_entity_poly.entity_id
_entity_poly.type
_entity_poly.pdbx_seq_one_letter_code
_entity_poly.pdbx_strand_id
1 'polypeptide(L)' 'MTYPCYTCGSYQPHRQPRDDRERNIIRKLANLQKPNAYVDDYWICGRTDFDCRNIRTALRVKPFDPPQKMPDPE' A
#
# COMPACT_ATOMS: atom_id res chain seq x y z
N MET A 1 -9.14 11.55 2.04
CA MET A 1 -7.94 12.27 2.49
C MET A 1 -6.78 11.90 1.57
N THR A 2 -5.92 12.86 1.21
CA THR A 2 -4.74 12.61 0.36
C THR A 2 -3.49 12.47 1.21
N TYR A 3 -2.53 11.68 0.73
CA TYR A 3 -1.27 11.40 1.42
C TYR A 3 -0.13 11.32 0.41
N PRO A 4 1.13 11.54 0.84
CA PRO A 4 2.27 11.40 -0.06
C PRO A 4 2.36 9.96 -0.58
N CYS A 5 2.56 9.82 -1.89
CA CYS A 5 2.82 8.55 -2.56
C CYS A 5 4.24 8.54 -3.10
N TYR A 6 5.04 7.53 -2.73
CA TYR A 6 6.42 7.40 -3.20
C TYR A 6 6.49 7.33 -4.74
N THR A 7 5.70 6.44 -5.34
CA THR A 7 5.74 6.20 -6.80
C THR A 7 5.18 7.38 -7.61
N CYS A 8 4.19 8.10 -7.09
CA CYS A 8 3.62 9.25 -7.80
C CYS A 8 4.39 10.56 -7.58
N GLY A 9 5.34 10.60 -6.63
CA GLY A 9 6.07 11.82 -6.25
C GLY A 9 5.19 12.98 -5.78
N SER A 10 3.94 12.71 -5.37
CA SER A 10 2.91 13.71 -5.08
C SER A 10 1.88 13.19 -4.08
N TYR A 11 1.03 14.09 -3.57
CA TYR A 11 -0.09 13.72 -2.71
C TYR A 11 -1.22 13.10 -3.54
N GLN A 12 -1.65 11.92 -3.14
CA GLN A 12 -2.65 11.12 -3.85
C GLN A 12 -3.71 10.60 -2.89
N PRO A 13 -4.94 10.32 -3.35
CA PRO A 13 -5.90 9.58 -2.54
C PRO A 13 -5.33 8.20 -2.20
N HIS A 14 -5.52 7.77 -0.95
CA HIS A 14 -5.20 6.41 -0.54
C HIS A 14 -6.40 5.80 0.17
N ARG A 15 -6.49 4.49 0.09
CA ARG A 15 -7.55 3.69 0.74
C ARG A 15 -6.94 2.55 1.54
N GLN A 16 -7.69 2.09 2.53
CA GLN A 16 -7.40 0.83 3.19
C GLN A 16 -7.70 -0.37 2.24
N PRO A 17 -7.17 -1.57 2.56
CA PRO A 17 -7.50 -2.81 1.87
C PRO A 17 -9.00 -3.10 1.95
N ARG A 18 -9.59 -3.55 0.84
CA ARG A 18 -11.05 -3.74 0.71
C ARG A 18 -11.52 -5.16 1.02
N ASP A 19 -10.67 -6.15 0.78
CA ASP A 19 -11.03 -7.56 0.85
C ASP A 19 -9.89 -8.41 1.45
N ASP A 20 -10.18 -9.69 1.67
CA ASP A 20 -9.22 -10.63 2.24
C ASP A 20 -8.03 -10.90 1.31
N ARG A 21 -8.18 -10.74 0.00
CA ARG A 21 -7.08 -10.93 -0.98
C ARG A 21 -6.02 -9.84 -0.77
N GLU A 22 -6.43 -8.57 -0.78
CA GLU A 22 -5.53 -7.44 -0.53
C GLU A 22 -4.91 -7.52 0.87
N ARG A 23 -5.70 -7.88 1.88
CA ARG A 23 -5.21 -8.05 3.26
C ARG A 23 -4.16 -9.15 3.35
N ASN A 24 -4.37 -10.28 2.67
CA ASN A 24 -3.41 -11.39 2.65
C ASN A 24 -2.12 -11.04 1.91
N ILE A 25 -2.19 -10.27 0.82
CA ILE A 25 -1.01 -9.78 0.11
C ILE A 25 -0.18 -8.88 1.03
N ILE A 26 -0.81 -7.90 1.68
CA ILE A 26 -0.13 -7.01 2.63
C ILE A 26 0.46 -7.80 3.79
N ARG A 27 -0.29 -8.77 4.37
CA ARG A 27 0.22 -9.61 5.46
C ARG A 27 1.48 -10.37 5.06
N LYS A 28 1.50 -10.96 3.85
CA LYS A 28 2.69 -11.65 3.32
C LYS A 28 3.86 -10.68 3.18
N LEU A 29 3.67 -9.52 2.56
CA LEU A 29 4.72 -8.51 2.38
C LEU A 29 5.23 -7.97 3.71
N ALA A 30 4.34 -7.67 4.64
CA ALA A 30 4.67 -7.06 5.92
C ALA A 30 5.41 -8.03 6.85
N ASN A 31 5.00 -9.30 6.89
CA ASN A 31 5.66 -10.33 7.70
C ASN A 31 7.11 -10.59 7.27
N LEU A 32 7.48 -10.32 6.01
CA LEU A 32 8.87 -10.41 5.56
C LEU A 32 9.78 -9.36 6.21
N GLN A 33 9.23 -8.24 6.70
CA GLN A 33 10.00 -7.15 7.28
C GLN A 33 9.80 -6.99 8.79
N LYS A 34 8.55 -7.10 9.24
CA LYS A 34 8.17 -6.94 10.63
C LYS A 34 7.10 -7.98 10.97
N PRO A 35 7.49 -9.09 11.61
CA PRO A 35 6.55 -10.06 12.14
C PRO A 35 5.53 -9.34 13.04
N ASN A 36 4.24 -9.65 12.86
CA ASN A 36 3.10 -9.04 13.58
C ASN A 36 2.72 -7.61 13.17
N ALA A 37 3.04 -7.17 11.96
CA ALA A 37 2.53 -5.91 11.45
C ALA A 37 0.99 -5.94 11.28
N TYR A 38 0.32 -4.87 11.70
CA TYR A 38 -1.12 -4.73 11.51
C TYR A 38 -1.42 -4.34 10.07
N VAL A 39 -2.27 -5.13 9.40
CA VAL A 39 -2.65 -4.90 8.00
C VAL A 39 -3.40 -3.57 7.83
N ASP A 40 -4.16 -3.16 8.83
CA ASP A 40 -4.96 -1.93 8.79
C ASP A 40 -4.12 -0.63 8.86
N ASP A 41 -2.83 -0.75 9.19
CA ASP A 41 -1.86 0.36 9.11
C ASP A 41 -1.42 0.66 7.67
N TYR A 42 -1.75 -0.22 6.73
CA TYR A 42 -1.35 -0.13 5.33
C TYR A 42 -2.43 0.51 4.47
N TRP A 43 -1.98 1.28 3.49
CA TRP A 43 -2.80 2.07 2.61
C TRP A 43 -2.31 1.93 1.17
N ILE A 44 -3.24 1.84 0.23
CA ILE A 44 -3.00 1.61 -1.19
C ILE A 44 -3.31 2.90 -1.94
N CYS A 45 -2.37 3.36 -2.77
CA CYS A 45 -2.59 4.53 -3.63
C CYS A 45 -3.78 4.27 -4.57
N GLY A 46 -4.75 5.18 -4.57
CA GLY A 46 -5.98 5.11 -5.37
C GLY A 46 -5.95 5.99 -6.62
N ARG A 47 -4.77 6.47 -7.05
CA ARG A 47 -4.66 7.28 -8.27
C ARG A 47 -5.03 6.42 -9.49
N THR A 48 -6.03 6.86 -10.24
CA THR A 48 -6.62 6.13 -11.37
C THR A 48 -5.86 6.29 -12.68
N ASP A 49 -5.25 7.45 -12.95
CA ASP A 49 -4.65 7.75 -14.27
C ASP A 49 -3.55 6.77 -14.70
N PHE A 50 -2.84 6.20 -13.74
CA PHE A 50 -1.70 5.29 -13.96
C PHE A 50 -1.77 4.04 -13.07
N ASP A 51 -2.94 3.82 -12.45
CA ASP A 51 -3.23 2.71 -11.55
C ASP A 51 -2.07 2.37 -10.59
N CYS A 52 -1.63 3.40 -9.85
CA CYS A 52 -0.35 3.36 -9.16
C CYS A 52 -0.25 2.25 -8.12
N ARG A 53 -1.31 2.07 -7.30
CA ARG A 53 -1.47 1.01 -6.29
C ARG A 53 -0.30 0.80 -5.33
N ASN A 54 0.59 1.77 -5.20
CA ASN A 54 1.72 1.68 -4.28
C ASN A 54 1.21 1.51 -2.85
N ILE A 55 1.83 0.57 -2.14
CA ILE A 55 1.50 0.27 -0.75
C ILE A 55 2.38 1.13 0.16
N ARG A 56 1.74 1.88 1.06
CA ARG A 56 2.40 2.66 2.12
C ARG A 56 1.85 2.26 3.49
N THR A 57 2.45 2.77 4.55
CA THR A 57 1.83 2.80 5.89
C THR A 57 1.53 4.23 6.30
N ALA A 58 0.75 4.40 7.37
CA ALA A 58 0.51 5.73 7.97
C ALA A 58 1.82 6.48 8.28
N LEU A 59 2.83 5.78 8.79
CA LEU A 59 4.11 6.36 9.24
C LEU A 59 5.23 6.36 8.19
N ARG A 60 5.18 5.49 7.16
CA ARG A 60 6.23 5.36 6.13
C ARG A 60 5.65 5.42 4.73
N VAL A 61 6.17 6.34 3.92
CA VAL A 61 5.77 6.54 2.52
C VAL A 61 6.25 5.40 1.61
N LYS A 62 7.44 4.85 1.92
CA LYS A 62 8.05 3.68 1.26
C LYS A 62 8.37 2.64 2.34
N PRO A 63 7.41 1.80 2.75
CA PRO A 63 7.67 0.75 3.74
C PRO A 63 8.50 -0.41 3.15
N PHE A 64 8.45 -0.62 1.83
CA PHE A 64 9.13 -1.72 1.16
C PHE A 64 10.30 -1.25 0.28
N ASP A 65 11.38 -2.03 0.24
CA ASP A 65 12.49 -1.84 -0.68
C ASP A 65 12.80 -3.14 -1.43
N PRO A 66 12.50 -3.25 -2.74
CA PRO A 66 11.92 -2.21 -3.60
C PRO A 66 10.45 -1.89 -3.24
N PRO A 67 9.92 -0.70 -3.63
CA PRO A 67 8.52 -0.33 -3.42
C PRO A 67 7.57 -1.39 -3.98
N GLN A 68 6.54 -1.74 -3.21
CA GLN A 68 5.58 -2.77 -3.60
C GLN A 68 4.24 -2.15 -3.99
N LYS A 69 3.64 -2.69 -5.04
CA LYS A 69 2.30 -2.32 -5.52
C LYS A 69 1.31 -3.43 -5.22
N MET A 70 0.05 -3.07 -4.96
CA MET A 70 -1.02 -4.04 -4.96
C MET A 70 -1.20 -4.60 -6.38
N PRO A 71 -1.21 -5.93 -6.58
CA PRO A 71 -1.49 -6.57 -7.87
C PRO A 71 -2.86 -6.21 -8.45
N ASP A 72 -3.09 -6.55 -9.73
CA ASP A 72 -4.34 -6.22 -10.42
C ASP A 72 -5.53 -6.90 -9.75
N PRO A 73 -6.71 -6.24 -9.69
CA PRO A 73 -7.95 -6.95 -9.42
C PRO A 73 -8.06 -8.13 -10.40
N GLU A 74 -8.58 -9.26 -9.92
CA GLU A 74 -9.02 -10.34 -10.83
C GLU A 74 -10.27 -9.93 -11.59
#